data_AF-A0A0G1TLS1-F1
#
_entry.id   AF-A0A0G1TLS1-F1
#
_cell.length_a   1.000
_cell.length_b   1.000
_cell.length_c   1.000
_cell.angle_alpha   90.00
_cell.angle_beta   90.00
_cell.angle_gamma   90.00
#
_symmetry.space_group_name_H-M   'P 1'
#
loop_
_entity.id
_entity.type
_entity.pdbx_description
1 polymer ?
#
loop_
_entity_poly.entity_id
_entity_poly.type
_entity_poly.pdbx_seq_one_letter_code
_entity_poly.pdbx_strand_id
1 'polypeptide(L)'
;MQAIQKKINHAWPKPTVACIEWFDPLMAAGNWVPELVQMLGAKDLFGTPGQHAPWMTWEDLKSKDPDIIITMPCGWDIKRSRQEIKNLTGNPVWKGLRAVKEEQVFLVDGNQYFNRPGPRVVESLEILAEILYPAHFSFGHRGQAWEIL
;
A
#
# COMPACT_ATOMS: atom_id res chain seq x y z
N MET A 1 -17.73 -0.34 3.22
CA MET A 1 -17.01 -1.60 3.52
C MET A 1 -17.73 -2.86 3.01
N GLN A 2 -18.91 -3.24 3.51
CA GLN A 2 -19.59 -4.49 3.09
C GLN A 2 -19.88 -4.59 1.57
N ALA A 3 -20.20 -3.47 0.91
CA ALA A 3 -20.45 -3.44 -0.53
C ALA A 3 -19.20 -3.81 -1.36
N ILE A 4 -18.01 -3.35 -0.93
CA ILE A 4 -16.74 -3.66 -1.58
C ILE A 4 -16.43 -5.14 -1.40
N GLN A 5 -16.51 -5.65 -0.16
CA GLN A 5 -16.28 -7.07 0.15
C GLN A 5 -17.20 -8.01 -0.64
N LYS A 6 -18.49 -7.66 -0.80
CA LYS A 6 -19.42 -8.45 -1.62
C LYS A 6 -19.06 -8.48 -3.10
N LYS A 7 -18.36 -7.46 -3.59
CA LYS A 7 -17.91 -7.37 -4.98
C LYS A 7 -16.58 -8.11 -5.21
N ILE A 8 -15.79 -8.34 -4.15
CA ILE A 8 -14.57 -9.15 -4.24
C ILE A 8 -14.93 -10.55 -4.72
N ASN A 9 -14.30 -10.99 -5.81
CA ASN A 9 -14.47 -12.32 -6.36
C ASN A 9 -13.28 -13.20 -5.96
N HIS A 10 -13.56 -14.38 -5.40
CA HIS A 10 -12.52 -15.34 -5.00
C HIS A 10 -11.70 -15.91 -6.15
N ALA A 11 -12.17 -15.77 -7.40
CA ALA A 11 -11.45 -16.16 -8.60
C ALA A 11 -10.44 -15.10 -9.08
N TRP A 12 -10.47 -13.88 -8.53
CA TRP A 12 -9.48 -12.86 -8.87
C TRP A 12 -8.09 -13.22 -8.34
N PRO A 13 -7.02 -12.72 -8.96
CA PRO A 13 -5.68 -12.80 -8.41
C PRO A 13 -5.65 -12.26 -6.98
N LYS A 14 -4.82 -12.84 -6.12
CA LYS A 14 -4.63 -12.38 -4.74
C LYS A 14 -3.24 -11.77 -4.64
N PRO A 15 -3.06 -10.51 -5.08
CA PRO A 15 -1.74 -9.90 -5.16
C PRO A 15 -1.11 -9.85 -3.77
N THR A 16 0.19 -10.06 -3.73
CA THR A 16 1.00 -9.83 -2.55
C THR A 16 1.42 -8.36 -2.52
N VAL A 17 1.30 -7.73 -1.35
CA VAL A 17 1.43 -6.27 -1.20
C VAL A 17 2.43 -5.96 -0.09
N ALA A 18 3.32 -5.01 -0.36
CA ALA A 18 4.10 -4.33 0.66
C ALA A 18 3.54 -2.92 0.89
N CYS A 19 2.93 -2.71 2.04
CA CYS A 19 2.47 -1.41 2.49
C CYS A 19 3.62 -0.74 3.27
N ILE A 20 4.23 0.33 2.77
CA ILE A 20 5.39 0.98 3.38
C ILE A 20 4.95 2.30 4.02
N GLU A 21 5.01 2.40 5.35
CA GLU A 21 4.62 3.61 6.10
C GLU A 21 5.80 4.50 6.53
N TRP A 22 7.04 4.04 6.36
CA TRP A 22 8.24 4.86 6.55
C TRP A 22 9.39 4.38 5.66
N PHE A 23 10.16 5.32 5.10
CA PHE A 23 11.13 5.01 4.04
C PHE A 23 12.53 4.66 4.56
N ASP A 24 12.95 5.27 5.68
CA ASP A 24 14.28 5.02 6.25
C ASP A 24 14.32 5.30 7.77
N PRO A 25 14.53 4.27 8.61
CA PRO A 25 14.59 2.85 8.25
C PRO A 25 13.25 2.34 7.68
N LEU A 26 13.26 1.25 6.90
CA LEU A 26 12.02 0.75 6.28
C LEU A 26 11.03 0.25 7.34
N MET A 27 9.79 0.72 7.26
CA MET A 27 8.70 0.29 8.15
C MET A 27 7.46 -0.10 7.34
N ALA A 28 6.86 -1.24 7.69
CA ALA A 28 5.61 -1.69 7.10
C ALA A 28 4.41 -1.06 7.79
N ALA A 29 3.33 -0.90 7.04
CA ALA A 29 2.05 -0.47 7.59
C ALA A 29 1.50 -1.50 8.59
N GLY A 30 1.20 -1.03 9.80
CA GLY A 30 0.56 -1.84 10.84
C GLY A 30 -0.90 -1.49 11.08
N ASN A 31 -1.36 -1.85 12.26
CA ASN A 31 -2.66 -1.58 12.85
C ASN A 31 -3.80 -2.13 11.98
N TRP A 32 -4.58 -1.24 11.36
CA TRP A 32 -5.79 -1.57 10.59
C TRP A 32 -5.49 -1.73 9.09
N VAL A 33 -4.31 -1.33 8.60
CA VAL A 33 -3.97 -1.42 7.18
C VAL A 33 -3.93 -2.87 6.68
N PRO A 34 -3.26 -3.82 7.37
CA PRO A 34 -3.23 -5.21 6.92
C PRO A 34 -4.62 -5.85 6.88
N GLU A 35 -5.51 -5.42 7.77
CA GLU A 35 -6.92 -5.86 7.77
C GLU A 35 -7.63 -5.40 6.50
N LEU A 36 -7.45 -4.14 6.06
CA LEU A 36 -8.07 -3.66 4.82
C LEU A 36 -7.55 -4.40 3.59
N VAL A 37 -6.24 -4.66 3.53
CA VAL A 37 -5.64 -5.46 2.45
C VAL A 37 -6.27 -6.86 2.41
N GLN A 38 -6.43 -7.50 3.58
CA GLN A 38 -7.07 -8.80 3.71
C GLN A 38 -8.56 -8.77 3.32
N MET A 39 -9.29 -7.71 3.68
CA MET A 39 -10.70 -7.53 3.29
C MET A 39 -10.90 -7.46 1.78
N LEU A 40 -9.86 -7.07 1.03
CA LEU A 40 -9.84 -7.05 -0.43
C LEU A 40 -9.34 -8.38 -1.04
N GLY A 41 -9.06 -9.39 -0.22
CA GLY A 41 -8.58 -10.70 -0.66
C GLY A 41 -7.10 -10.72 -1.09
N ALA A 42 -6.38 -9.60 -0.94
CA ALA A 42 -4.95 -9.49 -1.16
C ALA A 42 -4.17 -9.91 0.10
N LYS A 43 -2.85 -10.05 -0.02
CA LYS A 43 -1.97 -10.49 1.08
C LYS A 43 -0.93 -9.43 1.42
N ASP A 44 -1.05 -8.82 2.60
CA ASP A 44 0.04 -8.03 3.18
C ASP A 44 1.19 -8.97 3.55
N LEU A 45 2.40 -8.65 3.08
CA LEU A 45 3.58 -9.48 3.30
C LEU A 45 4.29 -9.22 4.63
N PHE A 46 4.02 -8.11 5.31
CA PHE A 46 4.80 -7.64 6.45
C PHE A 46 3.95 -7.32 7.67
N GLY A 47 2.81 -6.67 7.47
CA GLY A 47 1.90 -6.33 8.54
C GLY A 47 1.07 -7.53 9.02
N THR A 48 0.57 -7.44 10.26
CA THR A 48 -0.41 -8.37 10.81
C THR A 48 -1.61 -7.57 11.32
N PRO A 49 -2.86 -7.97 11.00
CA PRO A 49 -4.05 -7.24 11.44
C PRO A 49 -4.05 -6.98 12.95
N GLY A 50 -4.30 -5.73 13.35
CA GLY A 50 -4.36 -5.28 14.73
C GLY A 50 -3.01 -5.16 15.44
N GLN A 51 -1.89 -5.50 14.80
CA GLN A 51 -0.55 -5.40 15.39
C GLN A 51 0.16 -4.12 14.97
N HIS A 52 1.06 -3.61 15.80
CA HIS A 52 1.84 -2.41 15.48
C HIS A 52 2.69 -2.57 14.21
N ALA A 53 3.03 -1.42 13.62
CA ALA A 53 3.90 -1.30 12.45
C ALA A 53 5.25 -2.01 12.69
N PRO A 54 5.57 -3.07 11.94
CA PRO A 54 6.86 -3.72 12.07
C PRO A 54 7.92 -3.01 11.24
N TRP A 55 9.13 -2.90 11.79
CA TRP A 55 10.31 -2.60 10.99
C TRP A 55 10.59 -3.76 10.02
N MET A 56 11.08 -3.45 8.83
CA MET A 56 11.51 -4.45 7.85
C MET A 56 12.92 -4.13 7.34
N THR A 57 13.64 -5.14 6.89
CA THR A 57 14.93 -4.95 6.22
C THR A 57 14.77 -4.89 4.69
N TRP A 58 15.78 -4.36 4.00
CA TRP A 58 15.84 -4.43 2.54
C TRP A 58 15.94 -5.87 2.04
N GLU A 59 16.63 -6.73 2.80
CA GLU A 59 16.73 -8.17 2.55
C GLU A 59 15.36 -8.87 2.67
N ASP A 60 14.54 -8.50 3.66
CA ASP A 60 13.17 -9.01 3.78
C ASP A 60 12.33 -8.57 2.58
N LEU A 61 12.42 -7.30 2.18
CA LEU A 61 11.70 -6.78 1.01
C LEU A 61 12.10 -7.50 -0.27
N LYS A 62 13.40 -7.72 -0.46
CA LYS A 62 13.95 -8.47 -1.61
C LYS A 62 13.51 -9.93 -1.61
N SER A 63 13.52 -10.60 -0.46
CA SER A 63 13.22 -12.02 -0.36
C SER A 63 11.73 -12.32 -0.56
N LYS A 64 10.86 -11.41 -0.11
CA LYS A 64 9.41 -11.54 -0.28
C LYS A 64 8.89 -11.08 -1.65
N ASP A 65 9.63 -10.18 -2.34
CA ASP A 65 9.40 -9.72 -3.72
C ASP A 65 7.90 -9.48 -4.06
N PRO A 66 7.27 -8.45 -3.46
CA PRO A 66 5.84 -8.20 -3.60
C PRO A 66 5.43 -7.92 -5.05
N ASP A 67 4.20 -8.30 -5.40
CA ASP A 67 3.58 -7.95 -6.68
C ASP A 67 3.29 -6.45 -6.76
N ILE A 68 2.89 -5.83 -5.64
CA ILE A 68 2.54 -4.41 -5.53
C ILE A 68 3.22 -3.77 -4.32
N ILE A 69 3.73 -2.55 -4.48
CA ILE A 69 4.21 -1.71 -3.39
C ILE A 69 3.30 -0.49 -3.26
N ILE A 70 2.79 -0.23 -2.06
CA ILE A 70 1.99 0.95 -1.75
C ILE A 70 2.71 1.74 -0.66
N THR A 71 3.21 2.93 -0.99
CA THR A 71 3.83 3.81 -0.03
C THR A 71 2.77 4.71 0.60
N MET A 72 2.63 4.65 1.91
CA MET A 72 1.63 5.35 2.71
C MET A 72 2.27 6.04 3.93
N PRO A 73 3.30 6.88 3.74
CA PRO A 73 4.01 7.47 4.86
C PRO A 73 3.10 8.30 5.76
N CYS A 74 3.15 8.00 7.06
CA CYS A 74 2.28 8.68 8.02
C CYS A 74 2.63 10.18 8.08
N GLY A 75 1.60 11.03 7.98
CA GLY A 75 1.76 12.48 8.05
C GLY A 75 2.26 13.15 6.77
N TRP A 76 2.43 12.43 5.66
CA TRP A 76 2.83 13.02 4.37
C TRP A 76 1.69 12.94 3.35
N ASP A 77 1.54 14.00 2.57
CA ASP A 77 0.73 13.97 1.35
C ASP A 77 1.54 13.34 0.20
N ILE A 78 0.90 13.20 -0.95
CA ILE A 78 1.55 12.66 -2.16
C ILE A 78 2.76 13.50 -2.58
N LYS A 79 2.64 14.83 -2.54
CA LYS A 79 3.70 15.75 -2.97
C LYS A 79 4.96 15.56 -2.14
N ARG A 80 4.84 15.48 -0.82
CA ARG A 80 5.95 15.22 0.09
C ARG A 80 6.49 13.81 -0.11
N SER A 81 5.62 12.82 -0.25
CA SER A 81 6.04 11.42 -0.52
C SER A 81 6.92 11.33 -1.76
N ARG A 82 6.55 12.03 -2.84
CA ARG A 82 7.34 12.10 -4.09
C ARG A 82 8.70 12.77 -3.91
N GLN A 83 8.83 13.76 -3.01
CA GLN A 83 10.13 14.39 -2.72
C GLN A 83 11.07 13.46 -1.93
N GLU A 84 10.49 12.67 -1.03
CA GLU A 84 11.24 11.76 -0.14
C GLU A 84 11.47 10.38 -0.76
N ILE A 85 10.80 10.05 -1.87
CA ILE A 85 10.88 8.73 -2.51
C ILE A 85 12.30 8.33 -2.90
N LYS A 86 13.20 9.30 -3.07
CA LYS A 86 14.64 9.09 -3.30
C LYS A 86 15.29 8.18 -2.24
N ASN A 87 14.77 8.17 -1.01
CA ASN A 87 15.25 7.31 0.07
C ASN A 87 14.97 5.83 -0.24
N LEU A 88 13.90 5.55 -1.01
CA LEU A 88 13.61 4.22 -1.54
C LEU A 88 14.34 3.97 -2.87
N THR A 89 14.15 4.86 -3.85
CA THR A 89 14.65 4.64 -5.23
C THR A 89 16.16 4.69 -5.37
N GLY A 90 16.85 5.29 -4.40
CA GLY A 90 18.32 5.29 -4.30
C GLY A 90 18.91 3.93 -3.95
N ASN A 91 18.14 3.03 -3.32
CA ASN A 91 18.63 1.72 -2.90
C ASN A 91 18.73 0.73 -4.09
N PRO A 92 19.86 0.02 -4.29
CA PRO A 92 19.97 -0.98 -5.35
C PRO A 92 18.95 -2.12 -5.27
N VAL A 93 18.54 -2.52 -4.06
CA VAL A 93 17.52 -3.55 -3.84
C VAL A 93 16.19 -3.11 -4.44
N TRP A 94 15.78 -1.87 -4.21
CA TRP A 94 14.54 -1.31 -4.74
C TRP A 94 14.42 -1.50 -6.25
N LYS A 95 15.46 -1.11 -7.00
CA LYS A 95 15.50 -1.23 -8.48
C LYS A 95 15.37 -2.68 -8.98
N GLY A 96 15.66 -3.65 -8.12
CA GLY A 96 15.59 -5.07 -8.44
C GLY A 96 14.20 -5.70 -8.28
N LEU A 97 13.31 -5.07 -7.51
CA LEU A 97 12.00 -5.61 -7.14
C LEU A 97 11.07 -5.74 -8.36
N ARG A 98 10.25 -6.80 -8.38
CA ARG A 98 9.27 -7.01 -9.44
C ARG A 98 8.30 -5.84 -9.58
N ALA A 99 7.69 -5.41 -8.47
CA ALA A 99 6.77 -4.28 -8.46
C ALA A 99 7.36 -3.01 -9.08
N VAL A 100 8.67 -2.75 -8.90
CA VAL A 100 9.34 -1.58 -9.49
C VAL A 100 9.53 -1.73 -10.99
N LYS A 101 9.89 -2.93 -11.46
CA LYS A 101 10.09 -3.21 -12.89
C LYS A 101 8.77 -3.26 -13.68
N GLU A 102 7.67 -3.62 -13.02
CA GLU A 102 6.34 -3.74 -13.60
C GLU A 102 5.46 -2.50 -13.36
N GLU A 103 6.06 -1.41 -12.87
CA GLU A 103 5.37 -0.13 -12.60
C GLU A 103 4.17 -0.28 -11.62
N GLN A 104 4.25 -1.27 -10.72
CA GLN A 104 3.28 -1.55 -9.66
C GLN A 104 3.67 -0.90 -8.33
N VAL A 105 4.10 0.37 -8.38
CA VAL A 105 4.41 1.16 -7.20
C VAL A 105 3.49 2.37 -7.12
N PHE A 106 2.83 2.51 -5.98
CA PHE A 106 1.79 3.52 -5.78
C PHE A 106 2.11 4.42 -4.59
N LEU A 107 1.96 5.72 -4.78
CA LEU A 107 2.00 6.73 -3.74
C LEU A 107 0.57 7.03 -3.28
N VAL A 108 0.31 7.03 -1.98
CA VAL A 108 -0.98 7.48 -1.42
C VAL A 108 -0.77 8.67 -0.50
N ASP A 109 -1.81 9.49 -0.30
CA ASP A 109 -1.82 10.50 0.77
C ASP A 109 -1.97 9.79 2.12
N GLY A 110 -0.82 9.45 2.71
CA GLY A 110 -0.74 8.77 3.99
C GLY A 110 -1.26 9.63 5.14
N ASN A 111 -1.13 10.96 5.06
CA ASN A 111 -1.62 11.88 6.08
C ASN A 111 -3.15 11.86 6.21
N GLN A 112 -3.85 12.01 5.10
CA GLN A 112 -5.31 12.13 5.11
C GLN A 112 -6.00 10.79 5.28
N TYR A 113 -5.46 9.72 4.70
CA TYR A 113 -6.18 8.45 4.58
C TYR A 113 -5.58 7.32 5.40
N PHE A 114 -4.29 7.34 5.77
CA PHE A 114 -3.64 6.17 6.40
C PHE A 114 -3.00 6.44 7.78
N ASN A 115 -3.00 7.69 8.26
CA ASN A 115 -2.35 8.07 9.52
C ASN A 115 -3.21 7.79 10.77
N ARG A 116 -4.54 7.87 10.68
CA ARG A 116 -5.44 7.74 11.83
C ARG A 116 -6.65 6.88 11.51
N PRO A 117 -6.97 5.86 12.34
CA PRO A 117 -8.24 5.17 12.20
C PRO A 117 -9.38 6.15 12.53
N GLY A 118 -10.30 6.34 11.60
CA GLY A 118 -11.34 7.36 11.71
C GLY A 118 -12.42 7.19 10.64
N PRO A 119 -13.27 8.20 10.41
CA PRO A 119 -14.38 8.10 9.46
C PRO A 119 -13.90 7.77 8.03
N ARG A 120 -12.66 8.17 7.70
CA ARG A 120 -12.04 7.96 6.38
C ARG A 120 -11.57 6.53 6.09
N VAL A 121 -11.74 5.59 7.02
CA VAL A 121 -11.31 4.19 6.82
C VAL A 121 -12.00 3.54 5.62
N VAL A 122 -13.21 4.01 5.28
CA VAL A 122 -13.93 3.53 4.09
C VAL A 122 -13.22 3.98 2.83
N GLU A 123 -12.81 5.25 2.77
CA GLU A 123 -12.04 5.82 1.67
C GLU A 123 -10.66 5.16 1.56
N SER A 124 -10.01 4.84 2.68
CA SER A 124 -8.75 4.05 2.66
C SER A 124 -8.96 2.68 2.01
N LEU A 125 -10.06 2.00 2.31
CA LEU A 125 -10.42 0.74 1.67
C LEU A 125 -10.73 0.91 0.17
N GLU A 126 -11.41 1.99 -0.21
CA GLU A 126 -11.69 2.33 -1.61
C GLU A 126 -10.41 2.60 -2.40
N ILE A 127 -9.47 3.38 -1.84
CA ILE A 127 -8.15 3.65 -2.43
C ILE A 127 -7.39 2.34 -2.68
N LEU A 128 -7.32 1.48 -1.67
CA LEU A 128 -6.69 0.17 -1.81
C LEU A 128 -7.41 -0.69 -2.87
N ALA A 129 -8.75 -0.65 -2.93
CA ALA A 129 -9.52 -1.41 -3.92
C ALA A 129 -9.24 -0.93 -5.36
N GLU A 130 -9.13 0.38 -5.59
CA GLU A 130 -8.75 0.94 -6.90
C GLU A 130 -7.34 0.52 -7.31
N ILE A 131 -6.38 0.52 -6.38
CA ILE A 131 -4.99 0.14 -6.65
C ILE A 131 -4.88 -1.35 -6.95
N LEU A 132 -5.49 -2.20 -6.11
CA LEU A 132 -5.32 -3.65 -6.19
C LEU A 132 -6.16 -4.28 -7.33
N TYR A 133 -7.30 -3.69 -7.68
CA TYR A 133 -8.19 -4.21 -8.72
C TYR A 133 -8.78 -3.09 -9.60
N PRO A 134 -7.96 -2.37 -10.38
CA PRO A 134 -8.38 -1.20 -11.16
C PRO A 134 -9.43 -1.51 -12.24
N ALA A 135 -9.52 -2.75 -12.72
CA ALA A 135 -10.55 -3.18 -13.66
C ALA A 135 -11.94 -3.33 -13.02
N HIS A 136 -12.02 -3.34 -11.69
CA HIS A 136 -13.25 -3.65 -10.94
C HIS A 136 -13.70 -2.52 -10.02
N PHE A 137 -12.81 -1.60 -9.64
CA PHE A 137 -13.14 -0.48 -8.76
C PHE A 137 -12.70 0.85 -9.36
N SER A 138 -13.62 1.81 -9.32
CA SER A 138 -13.39 3.21 -9.67
C SER A 138 -14.33 4.07 -8.84
N PHE A 139 -13.79 4.62 -7.76
CA PHE A 139 -14.38 5.55 -6.80
C PHE A 139 -13.91 7.00 -7.06
N GLY A 140 -12.90 7.21 -7.90
CA GLY A 140 -12.42 8.54 -8.31
C GLY A 140 -11.26 9.08 -7.47
N HIS A 141 -10.57 8.21 -6.71
CA HIS A 141 -9.48 8.63 -5.82
C HIS A 141 -8.14 8.84 -6.54
N ARG A 142 -7.96 8.24 -7.73
CA ARG A 142 -6.75 8.43 -8.55
C ARG A 142 -6.51 9.91 -8.89
N GLY A 143 -5.28 10.38 -8.69
CA GLY A 143 -4.87 11.77 -8.91
C GLY A 143 -5.24 12.73 -7.78
N GLN A 144 -5.99 12.27 -6.77
CA GLN A 144 -6.37 13.06 -5.60
C GLN A 144 -5.80 12.46 -4.30
N ALA A 145 -5.99 11.15 -4.11
CA ALA A 145 -5.56 10.43 -2.91
C ALA A 145 -4.49 9.37 -3.21
N TRP A 146 -4.29 9.00 -4.47
CA TRP A 146 -3.16 8.16 -4.88
C TRP A 146 -2.72 8.40 -6.33
N GLU A 147 -1.47 8.06 -6.63
CA GLU A 147 -0.89 8.07 -7.97
C GLU A 147 0.15 6.95 -8.15
N ILE A 148 0.53 6.68 -9.40
CA ILE A 148 1.64 5.78 -9.71
C ILE A 148 2.95 6.57 -9.50
N LEU A 149 3.97 5.92 -8.94
CA LEU A 149 5.29 6.53 -8.74
C LEU A 149 5.95 6.87 -10.07
#